data_AF-A0A1G6YXE5-F1
#
_entry.id   AF-A0A1G6YXE5-F1
#
_cell.length_a   1.000
_cell.length_b   1.000
_cell.length_c   1.000
_cell.angle_alpha   90.00
_cell.angle_beta   90.00
_cell.angle_gamma   90.00
#
_symmetry.space_group_name_H-M   'P 1'
#
loop_
_entity.id
_entity.type
_entity.pdbx_description
1 polymer ?
#
loop_
_entity_poly.entity_id
_entity_poly.type
_entity_poly.pdbx_seq_one_letter_code
_entity_poly.pdbx_strand_id
1 'polypeptide(L)'
;MSEVEPWVHLGDFIRNIGMRAHISFLVERSTDNHARHRIRCDEGLGNEPYLVAVFTEPVTAATEWRPTWRGDQMSPGIEADARAIARWT
;
A
#
# COMPACT_ATOMS: atom_id res chain seq x y z
N MET A 1 6.52 3.83 23.61
CA MET A 1 7.10 2.63 22.97
C MET A 1 6.27 2.40 21.73
N SER A 2 6.81 2.70 20.55
CA SER A 2 6.10 2.47 19.29
C SER A 2 6.24 1.00 18.96
N GLU A 3 5.23 0.19 19.24
CA GLU A 3 5.15 -1.18 18.73
C GLU A 3 5.21 -1.11 17.20
N VAL A 4 6.29 -1.62 16.64
CA VAL A 4 6.35 -1.96 15.22
C VAL A 4 5.52 -3.22 15.09
N GLU A 5 4.20 -3.07 14.92
CA GLU A 5 3.33 -4.19 14.56
C GLU A 5 4.02 -5.00 13.44
N PRO A 6 4.14 -6.33 13.54
CA PRO A 6 4.74 -7.11 12.46
C PRO A 6 3.80 -7.12 11.25
N TRP A 7 4.36 -6.94 10.06
CA TRP A 7 3.63 -6.95 8.80
C TRP A 7 4.14 -8.08 7.92
N VAL A 8 3.23 -8.83 7.31
CA VAL A 8 3.54 -9.87 6.33
C VAL A 8 3.31 -9.32 4.94
N HIS A 9 4.31 -9.45 4.09
CA HIS A 9 4.21 -9.10 2.68
C HIS A 9 3.28 -10.08 1.94
N LEU A 10 2.30 -9.54 1.21
CA LEU A 10 1.33 -10.32 0.45
C LEU A 10 1.63 -10.32 -1.06
N GLY A 11 2.15 -9.22 -1.59
CA GLY A 11 2.49 -9.09 -3.00
C GLY A 11 2.74 -7.65 -3.42
N ASP A 12 3.21 -7.49 -4.66
CA ASP A 12 3.57 -6.22 -5.27
C ASP A 12 2.79 -5.96 -6.56
N PHE A 13 2.59 -4.69 -6.90
CA PHE A 13 2.18 -4.27 -8.24
C PHE A 13 2.87 -2.98 -8.68
N ILE A 14 3.03 -2.81 -9.99
CA ILE A 14 3.79 -1.69 -10.58
C ILE A 14 2.84 -0.74 -11.30
N ARG A 15 3.06 0.57 -11.14
CA ARG A 15 2.43 1.62 -11.96
C ARG A 15 3.47 2.38 -12.77
N ASN A 16 3.23 2.47 -14.07
CA ASN A 16 4.01 3.33 -14.95
C ASN A 16 3.54 4.78 -14.77
N ILE A 17 4.47 5.68 -14.44
CA ILE A 17 4.20 7.12 -14.27
C ILE A 17 4.71 7.97 -15.45
N GLY A 18 5.09 7.31 -16.55
CA GLY A 18 5.66 7.96 -17.73
C GLY A 18 7.18 8.11 -17.67
N MET A 19 7.79 8.59 -18.76
CA MET A 19 9.25 8.84 -18.85
C MET A 19 10.15 7.66 -18.42
N ARG A 20 9.71 6.42 -18.66
CA ARG A 20 10.38 5.17 -18.22
C ARG A 20 10.50 5.01 -16.70
N ALA A 21 9.82 5.83 -15.91
CA ALA A 21 9.72 5.70 -14.47
C ALA A 21 8.52 4.82 -14.08
N HIS A 22 8.72 4.02 -13.05
CA HIS A 22 7.72 3.15 -12.48
C HIS A 22 7.75 3.30 -10.96
N ILE A 23 6.58 3.12 -10.34
CA ILE A 23 6.42 3.05 -8.89
C ILE A 23 5.98 1.64 -8.55
N SER A 24 6.64 1.03 -7.58
CA SER A 24 6.27 -0.27 -7.02
C SER A 24 5.44 -0.06 -5.76
N PHE A 25 4.32 -0.75 -5.67
CA PHE A 25 3.44 -0.75 -4.50
C PHE A 25 3.45 -2.10 -3.84
N LEU A 26 3.81 -2.13 -2.56
CA LEU A 26 3.85 -3.34 -1.74
C LEU A 26 2.59 -3.40 -0.89
N VAL A 27 1.90 -4.53 -0.91
CA VAL A 27 0.73 -4.80 -0.07
C VAL A 27 1.14 -5.70 1.07
N GLU A 28 0.82 -5.30 2.28
CA GLU A 28 1.14 -6.05 3.49
C GLU A 28 -0.09 -6.19 4.39
N ARG A 29 -0.12 -7.27 5.18
CA ARG A 29 -1.16 -7.57 6.19
C ARG A 29 -0.54 -7.54 7.58
N SER A 30 -1.24 -6.95 8.53
CA SER A 30 -0.83 -6.98 9.95
C SER A 30 -0.94 -8.41 10.48
N THR A 31 0.05 -8.87 11.25
CA THR A 31 -0.01 -10.18 11.92
C THR A 31 -0.95 -10.18 13.11
N ASP A 32 -1.20 -9.01 13.70
CA ASP A 32 -2.01 -8.87 14.92
C ASP A 32 -3.48 -8.62 14.57
N ASN A 33 -3.73 -7.98 13.42
CA ASN A 33 -5.07 -7.80 12.87
C ASN A 33 -5.09 -8.15 11.38
N HIS A 34 -5.48 -9.38 11.06
CA HIS A 34 -5.52 -9.87 9.68
C HIS A 34 -6.51 -9.13 8.78
N ALA A 35 -7.47 -8.38 9.33
CA ALA A 35 -8.32 -7.53 8.51
C ALA A 35 -7.59 -6.25 8.08
N ARG A 36 -6.52 -5.84 8.77
CA ARG A 36 -5.78 -4.60 8.53
C ARG A 36 -4.64 -4.83 7.53
N HIS A 37 -4.64 -3.99 6.51
CA HIS A 37 -3.68 -4.02 5.41
C HIS A 37 -3.06 -2.65 5.25
N ARG A 38 -1.86 -2.60 4.67
CA ARG A 38 -1.21 -1.35 4.29
C ARG A 38 -0.60 -1.45 2.91
N ILE A 39 -0.46 -0.28 2.29
CA ILE A 39 0.24 -0.11 1.02
C ILE A 39 1.51 0.71 1.32
N ARG A 40 2.67 0.19 0.91
CA ARG A 40 3.93 0.94 0.86
C ARG A 40 4.29 1.23 -0.59
N CYS A 41 4.99 2.34 -0.79
CA CYS A 41 5.36 2.85 -2.10
C CYS A 41 6.89 2.92 -2.20
N ASP A 42 7.45 2.33 -3.25
CA ASP A 42 8.85 2.43 -3.63
C ASP A 42 8.95 3.11 -5.00
N GLU A 43 9.61 4.26 -5.03
CA GLU A 43 9.83 5.07 -6.23
C GLU A 43 11.11 4.68 -6.99
N GLY A 44 11.86 3.68 -6.54
CA GLY A 44 13.09 3.22 -7.19
C GLY A 44 14.26 4.21 -7.07
N LEU A 45 14.18 5.16 -6.14
CA LEU A 45 15.21 6.19 -5.90
C LEU A 45 16.25 5.78 -4.85
N GLY A 46 16.29 4.51 -4.45
CA GLY A 46 17.19 3.98 -3.43
C GLY A 46 16.78 4.30 -1.98
N ASN A 47 15.58 4.85 -1.77
CA ASN A 47 14.99 5.07 -0.46
C ASN A 47 14.20 3.83 -0.01
N GLU A 48 13.98 3.67 1.30
CA GLU A 48 13.07 2.64 1.79
C GLU A 48 11.63 2.91 1.34
N PRO A 49 10.84 1.87 1.05
CA PRO A 49 9.43 2.05 0.70
C PRO A 49 8.67 2.74 1.84
N TYR A 50 7.86 3.75 1.55
CA TYR A 50 7.15 4.52 2.58
C TYR A 50 5.66 4.21 2.60
N LEU A 51 5.03 4.34 3.77
CA LEU A 51 3.60 4.06 3.96
C LEU A 51 2.74 5.10 3.25
N VAL A 52 1.81 4.64 2.41
CA VAL A 52 0.92 5.51 1.64
C VAL A 52 -0.56 5.28 1.87
N ALA A 53 -0.96 4.10 2.33
CA ALA A 53 -2.35 3.83 2.70
C ALA A 53 -2.46 2.74 3.75
N VAL A 54 -3.53 2.81 4.55
CA VAL A 54 -4.00 1.72 5.41
C VAL A 54 -5.46 1.44 5.08
N PHE A 55 -5.84 0.17 4.97
CA PHE A 55 -7.21 -0.23 4.67
C PHE A 55 -7.60 -1.52 5.39
N THR A 56 -8.90 -1.84 5.37
CA THR A 56 -9.44 -3.07 5.93
C THR A 56 -10.02 -3.97 4.83
N GLU A 57 -9.83 -5.28 4.95
CA GLU A 57 -10.48 -6.30 4.12
C GLU A 57 -11.07 -7.40 5.03
N PRO A 58 -12.39 -7.70 4.95
CA PRO A 58 -13.41 -7.05 4.12
C PRO A 58 -13.54 -5.55 4.40
N VAL A 59 -14.08 -4.79 3.44
CA VAL A 59 -14.19 -3.33 3.52
C VAL A 59 -15.14 -2.94 4.66
N THR A 60 -14.59 -2.59 5.82
CA THR A 60 -15.38 -2.11 6.98
C THR A 60 -15.24 -0.62 7.23
N ALA A 61 -14.23 0.01 6.62
CA ALA A 61 -13.94 1.45 6.74
C ALA A 61 -13.34 1.99 5.44
N ALA A 62 -13.39 3.31 5.28
CA ALA A 62 -12.71 3.98 4.18
C ALA A 62 -11.19 3.80 4.27
N THR A 63 -10.52 3.76 3.12
CA THR A 63 -9.06 3.68 3.06
C THR A 63 -8.44 4.97 3.59
N GLU A 64 -7.54 4.83 4.57
CA GLU A 64 -6.79 5.92 5.16
C GLU A 64 -5.56 6.21 4.31
N TRP A 65 -5.70 7.17 3.40
CA TRP A 65 -4.61 7.62 2.55
C TRP A 65 -3.68 8.58 3.29
N ARG A 66 -2.38 8.38 3.11
CA ARG A 66 -1.37 9.38 3.48
C ARG A 66 -1.03 10.23 2.26
N PRO A 67 -0.71 11.52 2.46
CA PRO A 67 -0.28 12.37 1.38
C PRO A 67 0.97 11.79 0.71
N THR A 68 0.88 11.47 -0.57
CA THR A 68 2.03 11.26 -1.43
C THR A 68 2.43 12.58 -2.10
N TRP A 69 3.59 12.61 -2.77
CA TRP A 69 4.13 13.81 -3.40
C TRP A 69 3.05 14.69 -4.09
N ARG A 70 3.07 16.00 -3.79
CA ARG A 70 2.12 17.03 -4.23
C ARG A 70 0.67 16.96 -3.71
N GLY A 71 0.36 16.14 -2.70
CA GLY A 71 -0.97 16.18 -2.08
C GLY A 71 -2.10 15.64 -2.96
N ASP A 72 -1.74 15.04 -4.10
CA ASP A 72 -2.68 14.28 -4.92
C ASP A 72 -2.99 12.97 -4.20
N GLN A 73 -4.28 12.70 -4.00
CA GLN A 73 -4.73 11.38 -3.59
C GLN A 73 -4.40 10.40 -4.70
N MET A 74 -3.79 9.27 -4.32
CA MET A 74 -3.50 8.20 -5.25
C MET A 74 -4.79 7.62 -5.84
N SER A 75 -4.72 7.23 -7.12
CA SER A 75 -5.90 6.94 -7.94
C SER A 75 -6.73 5.76 -7.42
N PRO A 76 -8.05 5.71 -7.66
CA PRO A 76 -8.92 4.59 -7.28
C PRO A 76 -8.43 3.21 -7.77
N GLY A 77 -7.65 3.19 -8.86
CA GLY A 77 -7.06 1.95 -9.39
C GLY A 77 -5.98 1.34 -8.50
N ILE A 78 -5.32 2.11 -7.63
CA ILE A 78 -4.31 1.58 -6.69
C ILE A 78 -4.99 0.81 -5.55
N GLU A 79 -6.11 1.34 -5.04
CA GLU A 79 -6.90 0.64 -4.02
C GLU A 79 -7.47 -0.68 -4.55
N ALA A 80 -8.02 -0.67 -5.77
CA ALA A 80 -8.59 -1.87 -6.38
C ALA A 80 -7.56 -3.01 -6.51
N ASP A 81 -6.37 -2.70 -7.02
CA ASP A 81 -5.29 -3.69 -7.18
C ASP A 81 -4.77 -4.18 -5.83
N ALA A 82 -4.62 -3.29 -4.85
CA ALA A 82 -4.20 -3.67 -3.51
C ALA A 82 -5.21 -4.59 -2.82
N ARG A 83 -6.51 -4.31 -2.97
CA ARG A 83 -7.59 -5.17 -2.46
C ARG A 83 -7.66 -6.50 -3.19
N ALA A 84 -7.36 -6.53 -4.49
CA ALA A 84 -7.25 -7.78 -5.21
C ALA A 84 -6.13 -8.65 -4.60
N ILE A 85 -4.95 -8.11 -4.35
CA ILE A 85 -3.86 -8.86 -3.69
C ILE A 85 -4.29 -9.35 -2.29
N ALA A 86 -4.89 -8.47 -1.49
CA ALA A 86 -5.32 -8.79 -0.12
C ALA A 86 -6.38 -9.91 -0.04
N ARG A 87 -7.18 -10.12 -1.09
CA ARG A 87 -8.22 -11.17 -1.12
C ARG A 87 -7.72 -12.54 -1.56
N TRP A 88 -6.60 -12.59 -2.28
CA TRP A 88 -6.08 -13.83 -2.87
C TRP A 88 -5.02 -14.53 -1.98
N THR A 89 -4.71 -13.97 -0.80
CA THR A 89 -3.70 -14.44 0.17
C THR A 89 -4.25 -14.53 1.59
#